data_AF-A0A4S4NA41-F1
#
_entry.id   AF-A0A4S4NA41-F1
#
_cell.length_a   1.000
_cell.length_b   1.000
_cell.length_c   1.000
_cell.angle_alpha   90.00
_cell.angle_beta   90.00
_cell.angle_gamma   90.00
#
_symmetry.space_group_name_H-M   'P 1'
#
loop_
_entity.id
_entity.type
_entity.pdbx_description
1 polymer ?
#
loop_
_entity_poly.entity_id
_entity_poly.type
_entity_poly.pdbx_seq_one_letter_code
_entity_poly.pdbx_strand_id
1 'polypeptide(L)'
;MDVNGDSIAIRVDGSNVAFYENGSLYNRDGSDYTGAGVKTLKDGSTKLTGFLKKTVSALDKIRTGGDAGDNLISTLQSDSDIFVVREGYNSTTGRLVSFDPTSTEGGLNEKGGTSRPSYLGLAHELAHALDWDDGSIDAGTWVKYSDGRTSTNAEKYASHIENQIRAENGVPLRAYYGIDKGEGVGQLVVPGTRASANQGVMIRGIYIPFIYKK
;
A
#
# COMPACT_ATOMS: atom_id res chain seq x y z
N MET A 1 -17.63 -16.58 -2.73
CA MET A 1 -16.72 -16.82 -3.86
C MET A 1 -16.63 -15.57 -4.71
N ASP A 2 -15.44 -15.01 -4.84
CA ASP A 2 -14.97 -14.41 -6.11
C ASP A 2 -14.89 -15.56 -7.11
N VAL A 3 -15.41 -15.38 -8.33
CA VAL A 3 -15.55 -16.47 -9.31
C VAL A 3 -14.19 -16.83 -9.93
N ASN A 4 -13.23 -15.90 -9.90
CA ASN A 4 -11.89 -16.09 -10.43
C ASN A 4 -10.84 -16.24 -9.32
N GLY A 5 -11.09 -15.66 -8.14
CA GLY A 5 -10.10 -15.64 -7.04
C GLY A 5 -8.90 -14.76 -7.37
N ASP A 6 -9.16 -13.69 -8.15
CA ASP A 6 -8.16 -12.86 -8.82
C ASP A 6 -8.47 -11.34 -8.63
N SER A 7 -9.11 -10.95 -7.52
CA SER A 7 -9.63 -9.58 -7.37
C SER A 7 -9.40 -8.92 -6.01
N ILE A 8 -9.13 -7.62 -6.04
CA ILE A 8 -9.24 -6.75 -4.86
C ILE A 8 -10.63 -6.10 -4.87
N ALA A 9 -11.40 -6.28 -3.81
CA ALA A 9 -12.71 -5.65 -3.69
C ALA A 9 -12.57 -4.18 -3.25
N ILE A 10 -13.22 -3.27 -3.97
CA ILE A 10 -13.33 -1.85 -3.64
C ILE A 10 -14.75 -1.59 -3.17
N ARG A 11 -14.92 -1.31 -1.87
CA ARG A 11 -16.20 -0.87 -1.31
C ARG A 11 -16.40 0.61 -1.63
N VAL A 12 -17.23 0.88 -2.64
CA VAL A 12 -17.51 2.23 -3.12
C VAL A 12 -18.46 2.96 -2.17
N ASP A 13 -19.47 2.26 -1.66
CA ASP A 13 -20.39 2.76 -0.63
C ASP A 13 -21.00 1.60 0.20
N GLY A 14 -22.11 1.87 0.90
CA GLY A 14 -22.78 0.89 1.78
C GLY A 14 -23.19 -0.41 1.09
N SER A 15 -23.61 -0.35 -0.19
CA SER A 15 -24.12 -1.48 -0.96
C SER A 15 -23.29 -1.82 -2.21
N ASN A 16 -22.47 -0.90 -2.67
CA ASN A 16 -21.72 -1.03 -3.92
C ASN A 16 -20.28 -1.53 -3.66
N VAL A 17 -19.95 -2.67 -4.27
CA VAL A 17 -18.60 -3.25 -4.26
C VAL A 17 -18.20 -3.56 -5.69
N ALA A 18 -17.08 -3.00 -6.13
CA ALA A 18 -16.46 -3.29 -7.42
C ALA A 18 -15.26 -4.21 -7.22
N PHE A 19 -15.12 -5.25 -8.03
CA PHE A 19 -13.97 -6.17 -7.98
C PHE A 19 -12.94 -5.69 -9.00
N TYR A 20 -11.81 -5.20 -8.52
CA TYR A 20 -10.72 -4.72 -9.34
C TYR A 20 -9.83 -5.87 -9.77
N GLU A 21 -9.60 -5.97 -11.07
CA GLU A 21 -8.69 -6.91 -11.68
C GLU A 21 -7.88 -6.24 -12.79
N ASN A 22 -6.59 -5.97 -12.55
CA ASN A 22 -5.66 -5.46 -13.58
C ASN A 22 -6.15 -4.22 -14.35
N GLY A 23 -6.89 -3.32 -13.69
CA GLY A 23 -7.46 -2.10 -14.28
C GLY A 23 -8.93 -2.23 -14.71
N SER A 24 -9.45 -3.45 -14.81
CA SER A 24 -10.85 -3.75 -15.07
C SER A 24 -11.66 -3.81 -13.77
N LEU A 25 -12.98 -3.62 -13.89
CA LEU A 25 -13.90 -3.65 -12.75
C LEU A 25 -15.08 -4.57 -13.05
N TYR A 26 -15.34 -5.49 -12.13
CA TYR A 26 -16.41 -6.48 -12.26
C TYR A 26 -17.36 -6.46 -11.06
N ASN A 27 -18.57 -6.95 -11.27
CA ASN A 27 -19.45 -7.42 -10.20
C ASN A 27 -18.97 -8.78 -9.71
N ARG A 28 -19.52 -9.23 -8.58
CA ARG A 28 -19.16 -10.53 -7.99
C ARG A 28 -19.46 -11.72 -8.91
N ASP A 29 -20.38 -11.57 -9.86
CA ASP A 29 -20.75 -12.60 -10.84
C ASP A 29 -19.87 -12.58 -12.11
N GLY A 30 -18.87 -11.69 -12.18
CA GLY A 30 -17.98 -11.53 -13.32
C GLY A 30 -18.50 -10.61 -14.43
N SER A 31 -19.72 -10.08 -14.32
CA SER A 31 -20.21 -9.07 -15.27
C SER A 31 -19.53 -7.71 -15.04
N ASP A 32 -19.49 -6.85 -16.08
CA ASP A 32 -18.90 -5.51 -15.95
C ASP A 32 -19.56 -4.70 -14.83
N TYR A 33 -18.73 -4.08 -13.98
CA TYR A 33 -19.22 -3.21 -12.93
C TYR A 33 -19.70 -1.87 -13.51
N THR A 34 -21.00 -1.58 -13.37
CA THR A 34 -21.62 -0.32 -13.82
C THR A 34 -22.28 0.46 -12.68
N GLY A 35 -21.96 0.12 -11.43
CA GLY A 35 -22.60 0.69 -10.23
C GLY A 35 -22.07 2.06 -9.82
N ALA A 36 -22.21 2.39 -8.54
CA ALA A 36 -21.76 3.66 -7.98
C ALA A 36 -20.30 3.96 -8.34
N GLY A 37 -20.02 5.23 -8.67
CA GLY A 37 -18.68 5.66 -9.09
C GLY A 37 -18.41 5.50 -10.59
N VAL A 38 -19.25 4.80 -11.36
CA VAL A 38 -19.18 4.74 -12.83
C VAL A 38 -20.18 5.72 -13.44
N LYS A 39 -19.77 6.48 -14.45
CA LYS A 39 -20.66 7.36 -15.25
C LYS A 39 -20.54 7.04 -16.72
N THR A 40 -21.65 6.75 -17.37
CA THR A 40 -21.73 6.64 -18.84
C THR A 40 -21.84 8.04 -19.45
N LEU A 41 -20.95 8.34 -20.39
CA LEU A 41 -20.94 9.57 -21.15
C LEU A 41 -21.87 9.47 -22.37
N LYS A 42 -22.15 10.61 -23.01
CA LYS A 42 -23.08 10.69 -24.15
C LYS A 42 -22.62 9.89 -25.38
N ASP A 43 -21.33 9.65 -25.50
CA ASP A 43 -20.71 8.86 -26.57
C ASP A 43 -20.69 7.35 -26.26
N GLY A 44 -21.26 6.92 -25.13
CA GLY A 44 -21.29 5.54 -24.68
C GLY A 44 -20.06 5.10 -23.89
N SER A 45 -19.01 5.93 -23.79
CA SER A 45 -17.83 5.61 -22.97
C SER A 45 -18.11 5.76 -21.48
N THR A 46 -17.34 5.08 -20.63
CA THR A 46 -17.47 5.14 -19.17
C THR A 46 -16.36 5.99 -18.54
N LYS A 47 -16.70 6.66 -17.45
CA LYS A 47 -15.77 7.46 -16.64
C LYS A 47 -15.93 7.13 -15.17
N LEU A 48 -14.82 6.76 -14.53
CA LEU A 48 -14.79 6.59 -13.08
C LEU A 48 -14.81 7.94 -12.35
N THR A 49 -15.45 7.97 -11.18
CA THR A 49 -15.57 9.16 -10.32
C THR A 49 -15.42 8.82 -8.84
N GLY A 50 -15.29 9.85 -8.00
CA GLY A 50 -15.27 9.70 -6.54
C GLY A 50 -14.11 8.85 -6.01
N PHE A 51 -14.39 8.12 -4.93
CA PHE A 51 -13.45 7.20 -4.31
C PHE A 51 -13.00 6.10 -5.27
N LEU A 52 -13.94 5.48 -6.00
CA LEU A 52 -13.65 4.40 -6.98
C LEU A 52 -12.56 4.81 -7.97
N LYS A 53 -12.67 6.00 -8.59
CA LYS A 53 -11.63 6.51 -9.50
C LYS A 53 -10.27 6.59 -8.84
N LYS A 54 -10.21 7.16 -7.64
CA LYS A 54 -8.96 7.43 -6.92
C LYS A 54 -8.28 6.11 -6.52
N THR A 55 -9.06 5.14 -6.04
CA THR A 55 -8.58 3.81 -5.68
C THR A 55 -8.09 3.02 -6.89
N VAL A 56 -8.86 2.97 -8.00
CA VAL A 56 -8.41 2.33 -9.25
C VAL A 56 -7.12 2.98 -9.76
N SER A 57 -7.06 4.31 -9.79
CA SER A 57 -5.84 5.02 -10.24
C SER A 57 -4.63 4.72 -9.35
N ALA A 58 -4.84 4.55 -8.04
CA ALA A 58 -3.79 4.19 -7.11
C ALA A 58 -3.31 2.74 -7.31
N LEU A 59 -4.24 1.78 -7.42
CA LEU A 59 -3.92 0.37 -7.69
C LEU A 59 -3.18 0.20 -9.03
N ASP A 60 -3.64 0.86 -10.09
CA ASP A 60 -2.96 0.86 -11.37
C ASP A 60 -1.57 1.49 -11.27
N LYS A 61 -1.43 2.61 -10.54
CA LYS A 61 -0.12 3.26 -10.36
C LYS A 61 0.85 2.37 -9.57
N ILE A 62 0.35 1.59 -8.61
CA ILE A 62 1.16 0.62 -7.88
C ILE A 62 1.59 -0.49 -8.84
N ARG A 63 0.65 -1.22 -9.47
CA ARG A 63 1.01 -2.40 -10.28
C ARG A 63 1.87 -2.06 -11.51
N THR A 64 1.65 -0.90 -12.12
CA THR A 64 2.39 -0.50 -13.33
C THR A 64 3.68 0.26 -13.03
N GLY A 65 3.97 0.52 -11.75
CA GLY A 65 5.12 1.29 -11.32
C GLY A 65 6.46 0.54 -11.39
N GLY A 66 6.42 -0.78 -11.27
CA GLY A 66 7.57 -1.68 -11.33
C GLY A 66 7.28 -3.01 -10.63
N ASP A 67 8.28 -3.88 -10.59
CA ASP A 67 8.14 -5.27 -10.15
C ASP A 67 7.62 -5.41 -8.71
N ALA A 68 7.99 -4.51 -7.80
CA ALA A 68 7.57 -4.63 -6.41
C ALA A 68 6.09 -4.28 -6.23
N GLY A 69 5.64 -3.21 -6.89
CA GLY A 69 4.23 -2.84 -6.92
C GLY A 69 3.38 -3.88 -7.66
N ASP A 70 3.85 -4.38 -8.80
CA ASP A 70 3.18 -5.43 -9.56
C ASP A 70 3.00 -6.69 -8.72
N ASN A 71 4.07 -7.17 -8.09
CA ASN A 71 4.04 -8.36 -7.26
C ASN A 71 3.10 -8.22 -6.05
N LEU A 72 3.08 -7.05 -5.40
CA LEU A 72 2.15 -6.78 -4.30
C LEU A 72 0.70 -6.92 -4.79
N ILE A 73 0.34 -6.25 -5.89
CA ILE A 73 -1.04 -6.27 -6.40
C ILE A 73 -1.42 -7.65 -6.92
N SER A 74 -0.53 -8.32 -7.67
CA SER A 74 -0.80 -9.64 -8.20
C SER A 74 -1.00 -10.68 -7.11
N THR A 75 -0.19 -10.63 -6.04
CA THR A 75 -0.29 -11.55 -4.90
C THR A 75 -1.66 -11.41 -4.23
N LEU A 76 -2.06 -10.18 -3.91
CA LEU A 76 -3.35 -9.90 -3.27
C LEU A 76 -4.54 -10.26 -4.16
N GLN A 77 -4.40 -10.08 -5.49
CA GLN A 77 -5.44 -10.49 -6.41
C GLN A 77 -5.59 -12.02 -6.43
N SER A 78 -4.48 -12.76 -6.57
CA SER A 78 -4.47 -14.23 -6.70
C SER A 78 -4.81 -15.01 -5.42
N ASP A 79 -5.10 -14.30 -4.32
CA ASP A 79 -5.41 -14.95 -3.06
C ASP A 79 -6.80 -15.60 -3.09
N SER A 80 -6.92 -16.75 -2.43
CA SER A 80 -8.20 -17.45 -2.32
C SER A 80 -9.27 -16.67 -1.54
N ASP A 81 -8.83 -15.74 -0.68
CA ASP A 81 -9.64 -14.82 0.09
C ASP A 81 -9.55 -13.39 -0.45
N ILE A 82 -10.57 -12.60 -0.19
CA ILE A 82 -10.73 -11.28 -0.82
C ILE A 82 -10.22 -10.18 0.11
N PHE A 83 -9.29 -9.37 -0.41
CA PHE A 83 -8.89 -8.11 0.19
C PHE A 83 -9.88 -7.00 -0.13
N VAL A 84 -10.25 -6.20 0.87
CA VAL A 84 -11.28 -5.15 0.73
C VAL A 84 -10.66 -3.79 1.01
N VAL A 85 -10.72 -2.89 0.02
CA VAL A 85 -10.37 -1.47 0.16
C VAL A 85 -11.64 -0.64 0.34
N ARG A 86 -11.69 0.20 1.38
CA ARG A 86 -12.78 1.15 1.64
C ARG A 86 -12.25 2.56 1.88
N GLU A 87 -13.11 3.56 1.74
CA GLU A 87 -12.76 4.94 2.08
C GLU A 87 -12.65 5.13 3.60
N GLY A 88 -11.62 5.84 4.05
CA GLY A 88 -11.37 6.14 5.46
C GLY A 88 -9.96 6.67 5.70
N TYR A 89 -9.57 6.88 6.94
CA TYR A 89 -8.15 7.11 7.29
C TYR A 89 -7.32 5.87 6.90
N ASN A 90 -6.08 6.09 6.44
CA ASN A 90 -5.16 4.99 6.08
C ASN A 90 -4.94 4.05 7.26
N SER A 91 -5.47 2.84 7.17
CA SER A 91 -5.30 1.80 8.18
C SER A 91 -5.64 0.42 7.65
N THR A 92 -5.15 -0.60 8.33
CA THR A 92 -5.41 -2.00 7.98
C THR A 92 -5.82 -2.80 9.19
N THR A 93 -6.75 -3.74 9.01
CA THR A 93 -7.12 -4.74 10.01
C THR A 93 -7.45 -6.04 9.30
N GLY A 94 -6.55 -7.02 9.38
CA GLY A 94 -6.63 -8.20 8.53
C GLY A 94 -6.67 -7.80 7.05
N ARG A 95 -7.62 -8.37 6.30
CA ARG A 95 -7.80 -8.09 4.87
C ARG A 95 -8.61 -6.83 4.56
N LEU A 96 -8.98 -6.04 5.57
CA LEU A 96 -9.71 -4.79 5.40
C LEU A 96 -8.75 -3.60 5.44
N VAL A 97 -8.59 -2.96 4.28
CA VAL A 97 -7.78 -1.76 4.07
C VAL A 97 -8.69 -0.55 4.00
N SER A 98 -8.42 0.45 4.82
CA SER A 98 -9.02 1.78 4.75
C SER A 98 -8.03 2.71 4.06
N PHE A 99 -8.48 3.46 3.06
CA PHE A 99 -7.64 4.32 2.22
C PHE A 99 -8.15 5.75 2.20
N ASP A 100 -7.27 6.69 2.53
CA ASP A 100 -7.48 8.12 2.36
C ASP A 100 -6.72 8.60 1.11
N PRO A 101 -7.40 8.80 -0.03
CA PRO A 101 -6.76 9.23 -1.25
C PRO A 101 -6.32 10.70 -1.22
N THR A 102 -6.64 11.45 -0.17
CA THR A 102 -6.23 12.85 0.04
C THR A 102 -5.01 12.99 0.96
N SER A 103 -4.66 11.93 1.69
CA SER A 103 -3.46 11.90 2.52
C SER A 103 -2.20 11.93 1.64
N THR A 104 -1.42 13.01 1.78
CA THR A 104 -0.22 13.25 0.97
C THR A 104 1.06 13.41 1.80
N GLU A 105 0.99 13.02 3.07
CA GLU A 105 2.10 13.11 4.02
C GLU A 105 2.42 11.74 4.61
N GLY A 106 3.65 11.59 5.10
CA GLY A 106 4.15 10.45 5.83
C GLY A 106 5.39 10.83 6.66
N GLY A 107 6.20 9.85 7.04
CA GLY A 107 7.47 10.10 7.72
C GLY A 107 8.50 10.82 6.84
N LEU A 108 9.59 11.28 7.46
CA LEU A 108 10.65 12.00 6.76
C LEU A 108 11.29 11.12 5.69
N ASN A 109 11.45 11.68 4.49
CA ASN A 109 12.17 11.07 3.38
C ASN A 109 13.67 11.40 3.43
N GLU A 110 14.46 10.78 2.56
CA GLU A 110 15.92 10.97 2.45
C GLU A 110 16.34 12.42 2.10
N LYS A 111 15.39 13.28 1.73
CA LYS A 111 15.58 14.72 1.48
C LYS A 111 15.03 15.61 2.61
N GLY A 112 14.58 15.01 3.72
CA GLY A 112 14.01 15.72 4.88
C GLY A 112 12.57 16.22 4.70
N GLY A 113 11.87 15.84 3.62
CA GLY A 113 10.46 16.19 3.40
C GLY A 113 9.50 15.09 3.85
N THR A 114 8.23 15.42 4.05
CA THR A 114 7.16 14.46 4.42
C THR A 114 6.25 14.09 3.24
N SER A 115 6.41 14.74 2.09
CA SER A 115 5.54 14.54 0.92
C SER A 115 5.57 13.09 0.43
N ARG A 116 4.37 12.53 0.24
CA ARG A 116 4.11 11.16 -0.17
C ARG A 116 2.88 11.15 -1.10
N PRO A 117 3.02 10.78 -2.38
CA PRO A 117 1.86 10.48 -3.24
C PRO A 117 0.90 9.49 -2.56
N SER A 118 -0.42 9.74 -2.62
CA SER A 118 -1.40 8.96 -1.85
C SER A 118 -1.41 7.47 -2.19
N TYR A 119 -1.07 7.08 -3.42
CA TYR A 119 -0.94 5.66 -3.80
C TYR A 119 0.11 4.90 -2.97
N LEU A 120 1.15 5.58 -2.45
CA LEU A 120 2.11 4.96 -1.54
C LEU A 120 1.51 4.72 -0.15
N GLY A 121 0.54 5.54 0.27
CA GLY A 121 -0.27 5.28 1.46
C GLY A 121 -1.11 4.02 1.28
N LEU A 122 -1.78 3.87 0.13
CA LEU A 122 -2.51 2.64 -0.18
C LEU A 122 -1.58 1.41 -0.23
N ALA A 123 -0.43 1.51 -0.90
CA ALA A 123 0.54 0.41 -0.98
C ALA A 123 1.04 -0.04 0.40
N HIS A 124 1.25 0.91 1.31
CA HIS A 124 1.64 0.64 2.69
C HIS A 124 0.58 -0.19 3.42
N GLU A 125 -0.68 0.22 3.32
CA GLU A 125 -1.79 -0.51 3.96
C GLU A 125 -2.03 -1.88 3.30
N LEU A 126 -1.88 -1.99 1.99
CA LEU A 126 -1.95 -3.29 1.29
C LEU A 126 -0.83 -4.25 1.73
N ALA A 127 0.37 -3.73 2.02
CA ALA A 127 1.45 -4.54 2.57
C ALA A 127 1.14 -5.04 3.99
N HIS A 128 0.54 -4.21 4.86
CA HIS A 128 -0.01 -4.69 6.14
C HIS A 128 -1.11 -5.73 5.94
N ALA A 129 -1.91 -5.65 4.88
CA ALA A 129 -2.94 -6.65 4.65
C ALA A 129 -2.32 -8.01 4.32
N LEU A 130 -1.21 -8.00 3.57
CA LEU A 130 -0.46 -9.19 3.19
C LEU A 130 0.24 -9.86 4.40
N ASP A 131 0.88 -9.09 5.29
CA ASP A 131 1.54 -9.67 6.47
C ASP A 131 0.55 -10.18 7.55
N TRP A 132 -0.67 -9.64 7.57
CA TRP A 132 -1.79 -10.20 8.32
C TRP A 132 -2.25 -11.54 7.74
N ASP A 133 -2.33 -11.62 6.42
CA ASP A 133 -2.82 -12.77 5.68
C ASP A 133 -1.89 -13.99 5.79
N ASP A 134 -0.59 -13.76 5.60
CA ASP A 134 0.42 -14.81 5.69
C ASP A 134 0.79 -15.19 7.15
N GLY A 135 0.28 -14.44 8.13
CA GLY A 135 0.52 -14.63 9.55
C GLY A 135 1.92 -14.22 10.02
N SER A 136 2.65 -13.44 9.22
CA SER A 136 4.00 -12.96 9.53
C SER A 136 4.03 -11.64 10.31
N ILE A 137 2.87 -11.02 10.53
CA ILE A 137 2.76 -9.75 11.26
C ILE A 137 3.45 -9.79 12.63
N ASP A 138 4.35 -8.82 12.87
CA ASP A 138 4.99 -8.59 14.17
C ASP A 138 4.39 -7.36 14.86
N ALA A 139 3.43 -7.61 15.75
CA ALA A 139 2.76 -6.60 16.56
C ALA A 139 3.60 -6.10 17.76
N GLY A 140 4.84 -6.58 17.93
CA GLY A 140 5.75 -6.12 18.98
C GLY A 140 6.11 -4.65 18.83
N THR A 141 6.21 -3.92 19.94
CA THR A 141 6.58 -2.50 19.92
C THR A 141 7.99 -2.29 19.36
N TRP A 142 8.10 -1.42 18.37
CA TRP A 142 9.36 -0.97 17.79
C TRP A 142 9.73 0.46 18.20
N VAL A 143 8.82 1.41 18.00
CA VAL A 143 9.03 2.83 18.33
C VAL A 143 8.13 3.21 19.49
N LYS A 144 8.68 3.94 20.47
CA LYS A 144 7.94 4.60 21.53
C LYS A 144 8.10 6.10 21.35
N TYR A 145 6.98 6.80 21.24
CA TYR A 145 6.95 8.25 21.07
C TYR A 145 6.92 8.93 22.43
N SER A 146 7.39 10.17 22.47
CA SER A 146 7.41 10.99 23.68
C SER A 146 6.03 11.30 24.26
N ASP A 147 4.97 11.18 23.46
CA ASP A 147 3.57 11.35 23.87
C ASP A 147 2.89 10.04 24.31
N GLY A 148 3.64 8.94 24.40
CA GLY A 148 3.15 7.64 24.86
C GLY A 148 2.55 6.76 23.77
N ARG A 149 2.42 7.24 22.52
CA ARG A 149 2.07 6.38 21.38
C ARG A 149 3.18 5.36 21.12
N THR A 150 2.83 4.28 20.42
CA THR A 150 3.80 3.28 19.95
C THR A 150 3.52 2.89 18.51
N SER A 151 4.56 2.43 17.82
CA SER A 151 4.47 1.77 16.52
C SER A 151 5.09 0.40 16.60
N THR A 152 4.55 -0.55 15.85
CA THR A 152 4.95 -1.96 15.90
C THR A 152 6.07 -2.27 14.91
N ASN A 153 6.63 -3.47 15.00
CA ASN A 153 7.60 -3.98 14.03
C ASN A 153 6.99 -4.21 12.64
N ALA A 154 5.68 -4.46 12.54
CA ALA A 154 4.96 -4.58 11.26
C ALA A 154 5.22 -3.40 10.32
N GLU A 155 5.38 -2.20 10.89
CA GLU A 155 5.70 -0.98 10.14
C GLU A 155 7.00 -1.05 9.34
N LYS A 156 7.95 -1.91 9.74
CA LYS A 156 9.19 -2.15 8.99
C LYS A 156 8.91 -2.85 7.67
N TYR A 157 8.00 -3.82 7.64
CA TYR A 157 7.64 -4.56 6.44
C TYR A 157 6.86 -3.68 5.47
N ALA A 158 5.78 -3.07 5.93
CA ALA A 158 4.97 -2.17 5.09
C ALA A 158 5.79 -0.99 4.53
N SER A 159 6.66 -0.40 5.35
CA SER A 159 7.56 0.67 4.88
C SER A 159 8.65 0.18 3.93
N HIS A 160 9.05 -1.10 4.01
CA HIS A 160 10.00 -1.69 3.08
C HIS A 160 9.39 -1.82 1.69
N ILE A 161 8.18 -2.40 1.60
CA ILE A 161 7.41 -2.51 0.36
C ILE A 161 7.15 -1.10 -0.22
N GLU A 162 6.72 -0.14 0.63
CA GLU A 162 6.57 1.26 0.24
C GLU A 162 7.86 1.83 -0.36
N ASN A 163 9.03 1.54 0.22
CA ASN A 163 10.31 2.02 -0.29
C ASN A 163 10.76 1.33 -1.58
N GLN A 164 10.43 0.07 -1.81
CA GLN A 164 10.64 -0.58 -3.11
C GLN A 164 9.82 0.13 -4.19
N ILE A 165 8.54 0.40 -3.91
CA ILE A 165 7.63 1.09 -4.83
C ILE A 165 8.04 2.55 -5.04
N ARG A 166 8.52 3.24 -4.01
CA ARG A 166 9.13 4.57 -4.16
C ARG A 166 10.32 4.54 -5.12
N ALA A 167 11.18 3.54 -4.97
CA ALA A 167 12.42 3.43 -5.72
C ALA A 167 12.18 3.23 -7.22
N GLU A 168 11.30 2.30 -7.60
CA GLU A 168 10.92 2.02 -9.00
C GLU A 168 10.15 3.19 -9.64
N ASN A 169 9.47 4.02 -8.84
CA ASN A 169 8.73 5.20 -9.33
C ASN A 169 9.53 6.51 -9.25
N GLY A 170 10.81 6.48 -8.90
CA GLY A 170 11.65 7.69 -8.79
C GLY A 170 11.25 8.66 -7.67
N VAL A 171 10.51 8.19 -6.68
CA VAL A 171 10.11 8.96 -5.49
C VAL A 171 11.20 8.84 -4.42
N PRO A 172 11.54 9.92 -3.68
CA PRO A 172 12.50 9.83 -2.58
C PRO A 172 12.11 8.75 -1.56
N LEU A 173 13.09 7.98 -1.09
CA LEU A 173 12.88 6.93 -0.09
C LEU A 173 12.42 7.54 1.24
N ARG A 174 11.49 6.89 1.95
CA ARG A 174 11.13 7.18 3.33
C ARG A 174 12.29 6.73 4.23
N ALA A 175 12.94 7.68 4.88
CA ALA A 175 14.12 7.45 5.72
C ALA A 175 13.73 7.12 7.17
N TYR A 176 12.61 7.67 7.65
CA TYR A 176 12.09 7.46 9.00
C TYR A 176 10.61 7.12 8.96
N TYR A 177 10.19 6.21 9.83
CA TYR A 177 8.79 5.85 9.97
C TYR A 177 7.98 7.03 10.52
N GLY A 178 8.39 7.60 11.65
CA GLY A 178 7.65 8.66 12.34
C GLY A 178 8.45 9.94 12.50
N ILE A 179 7.78 10.93 13.10
CA ILE A 179 8.40 12.16 13.60
C ILE A 179 8.01 12.30 15.07
N ASP A 180 8.98 12.48 15.95
CA ASP A 180 8.78 12.75 17.37
C ASP A 180 9.58 14.00 17.77
N LYS A 181 8.90 15.00 18.34
CA LYS A 181 9.50 16.29 18.72
C LYS A 181 10.33 16.97 17.61
N GLY A 182 9.92 16.80 16.36
CA GLY A 182 10.60 17.38 15.19
C GLY A 182 11.73 16.52 14.61
N GLU A 183 12.05 15.39 15.25
CA GLU A 183 13.11 14.48 14.84
C GLU A 183 12.54 13.20 14.20
N GLY A 184 13.25 12.63 13.23
CA GLY A 184 12.88 11.36 12.64
C GLY A 184 13.04 10.19 13.62
N VAL A 185 12.02 9.32 13.71
CA VAL A 185 12.07 8.11 14.54
C VAL A 185 11.74 6.86 13.72
N GLY A 186 12.26 5.70 14.16
CA GLY A 186 12.09 4.44 13.43
C GLY A 186 12.80 4.48 12.08
N GLN A 187 14.14 4.41 12.11
CA GLN A 187 14.95 4.50 10.91
C GLN A 187 14.69 3.33 9.93
N LEU A 188 14.47 3.65 8.66
CA LEU A 188 14.13 2.70 7.59
C LEU A 188 15.25 2.51 6.56
N VAL A 189 16.12 3.51 6.40
CA VAL A 189 17.23 3.51 5.44
C VAL A 189 18.52 3.87 6.19
N VAL A 190 19.61 3.16 5.92
CA VAL A 190 20.93 3.48 6.48
C VAL A 190 21.40 4.83 5.90
N PRO A 191 21.86 5.79 6.73
CA PRO A 191 22.06 7.18 6.30
C PRO A 191 23.10 7.27 5.19
N GLY A 192 22.82 8.10 4.18
CA GLY A 192 23.71 8.27 3.03
C GLY A 192 23.76 7.08 2.07
N THR A 193 22.91 6.07 2.26
CA THR A 193 22.84 4.89 1.40
C THR A 193 21.43 4.68 0.86
N ARG A 194 21.25 3.64 0.04
CA ARG A 194 19.94 3.10 -0.34
C ARG A 194 19.71 1.71 0.28
N ALA A 195 20.42 1.41 1.36
CA ALA A 195 20.30 0.14 2.06
C ALA A 195 19.18 0.22 3.10
N SER A 196 18.31 -0.80 3.16
CA SER A 196 17.33 -0.94 4.22
C SER A 196 18.02 -1.11 5.57
N ALA A 197 17.52 -0.42 6.60
CA ALA A 197 18.00 -0.58 7.97
C ALA A 197 17.42 -1.82 8.67
N ASN A 198 16.35 -2.41 8.11
CA ASN A 198 15.57 -3.45 8.78
C ASN A 198 15.37 -4.72 7.95
N GLN A 199 15.74 -4.72 6.66
CA GLN A 199 15.47 -5.84 5.74
C GLN A 199 16.74 -6.23 4.98
N GLY A 200 17.02 -7.53 4.91
CA GLY A 200 18.26 -8.07 4.35
C GLY A 200 18.34 -9.58 4.51
N VAL A 201 19.44 -10.16 4.04
CA VAL A 201 19.67 -11.62 4.04
C VAL A 201 20.94 -11.98 4.79
N MET A 202 20.90 -13.10 5.51
CA MET A 202 22.08 -13.67 6.16
C MET A 202 22.77 -14.62 5.19
N ILE A 203 24.00 -14.30 4.79
CA ILE A 203 24.84 -15.16 3.94
C ILE A 203 26.08 -15.53 4.74
N ARG A 204 26.20 -16.82 5.10
CA ARG A 204 27.35 -17.35 5.84
C ARG A 204 27.66 -16.56 7.13
N GLY A 205 26.62 -16.14 7.85
CA GLY A 205 26.75 -15.38 9.10
C GLY A 205 26.96 -13.87 8.92
N ILE A 206 26.99 -13.37 7.68
CA ILE A 206 27.09 -11.93 7.38
C ILE A 206 25.71 -11.42 6.96
N TYR A 207 25.24 -10.35 7.61
CA TYR A 207 24.02 -9.66 7.21
C TYR A 207 24.30 -8.75 6.01
N ILE A 208 23.60 -8.99 4.91
CA ILE A 208 23.64 -8.16 3.71
C ILE A 208 22.31 -7.41 3.62
N PRO A 209 22.30 -6.08 3.81
CA PRO A 209 21.05 -5.32 3.76
C PRO A 209 20.50 -5.31 2.33
N PHE A 210 19.18 -5.25 2.21
CA PHE A 210 18.53 -5.01 0.93
C PHE A 210 18.90 -3.62 0.40
N ILE A 211 19.19 -3.50 -0.89
CA ILE A 211 19.52 -2.23 -1.53
C ILE A 211 18.40 -1.84 -2.51
N TYR A 212 17.74 -0.72 -2.26
CA TYR A 212 16.71 -0.18 -3.14
C TYR A 212 17.33 0.31 -4.45
N LYS A 213 17.04 -0.35 -5.56
CA LYS A 213 17.52 0.03 -6.90
C LYS A 213 16.66 1.17 -7.47
N LYS A 214 17.25 2.00 -8.31
CA LYS A 214 16.50 2.97 -9.13
C LYS A 214 16.11 2.32 -10.44
#